data_AF-A0A4R6M6R3-F1
#
_entry.id   AF-A0A4R6M6R3-F1
#
_cell.length_a   1.000
_cell.length_b   1.000
_cell.length_c   1.000
_cell.angle_alpha   90.00
_cell.angle_beta   90.00
_cell.angle_gamma   90.00
#
_symmetry.space_group_name_H-M   'P 1'
#
loop_
_entity.id
_entity.type
_entity.pdbx_description
1 polymer ?
#
loop_
_entity_poly.entity_id
_entity_poly.type
_entity_poly.pdbx_seq_one_letter_code
_entity_poly.pdbx_strand_id
1 'polypeptide(L)'
;MHGKATSVEANKTIDSPTLKSEVVEVTNYISEAAPEVRGDLSQLINLIQIIAPEATLHLEQGVPVFYLGQHWTFSVIARQKHVSLIFDDFDIQDESFSFKERLKKASFGDHCISFKQLNDSNLNVVAEMLGKLKVDTLRKYPLQKKSIH
;
A
#
# COMPACT_ATOMS: atom_id res chain seq x y z
N MET A 1 -13.61 50.51 -31.72
CA MET A 1 -12.64 50.05 -30.70
C MET A 1 -13.37 49.98 -29.37
N HIS A 2 -13.47 48.77 -28.80
CA HIS A 2 -13.57 48.39 -27.38
C HIS A 2 -14.05 46.94 -27.38
N GLY A 3 -13.12 46.02 -27.13
CA GLY A 3 -13.36 44.59 -27.15
C GLY A 3 -14.10 44.09 -25.92
N LYS A 4 -14.75 42.94 -26.04
CA LYS A 4 -14.95 41.99 -24.96
C LYS A 4 -14.79 40.57 -25.50
N ALA A 5 -13.93 39.84 -24.81
CA ALA A 5 -13.55 38.47 -25.08
C ALA A 5 -14.54 37.46 -24.48
N THR A 6 -14.62 36.30 -25.15
CA THR A 6 -14.81 34.93 -24.62
C THR A 6 -15.80 34.68 -23.47
N SER A 7 -16.78 33.83 -23.76
CA SER A 7 -17.27 32.83 -22.79
C SER A 7 -17.20 31.46 -23.43
N VAL A 8 -16.29 30.64 -22.90
CA VAL A 8 -16.16 29.20 -23.14
C VAL A 8 -16.85 28.53 -21.95
N GLU A 9 -17.87 27.71 -22.19
CA GLU A 9 -18.28 26.68 -21.22
C GLU A 9 -18.55 25.38 -21.97
N ALA A 10 -17.49 24.58 -22.09
CA ALA A 10 -17.59 23.17 -22.36
C ALA A 10 -17.87 22.45 -21.04
N ASN A 11 -19.14 22.23 -20.70
CA ASN A 11 -19.50 21.32 -19.62
C ASN A 11 -19.46 19.88 -20.14
N LYS A 12 -18.27 19.28 -20.06
CA LYS A 12 -18.09 17.83 -20.16
C LYS A 12 -18.05 17.29 -18.73
N THR A 13 -19.19 16.85 -18.23
CA THR A 13 -19.29 16.05 -17.00
C THR A 13 -18.53 14.75 -17.22
N ILE A 14 -17.40 14.59 -16.53
CA ILE A 14 -16.66 13.33 -16.47
C ILE A 14 -17.02 12.68 -15.14
N ASP A 15 -17.97 11.74 -15.16
CA ASP A 15 -18.04 10.72 -14.11
C ASP A 15 -16.97 9.67 -14.43
N SER A 16 -15.85 9.74 -13.71
CA SER A 16 -14.69 8.88 -13.93
C SER A 16 -14.88 7.49 -13.31
N PRO A 17 -14.52 6.40 -14.02
CA PRO A 17 -14.51 5.03 -13.52
C PRO A 17 -13.20 4.71 -12.77
N THR A 18 -12.87 5.46 -11.71
CA THR A 18 -11.54 5.39 -11.08
C THR A 18 -11.29 4.08 -10.32
N LEU A 19 -12.28 3.58 -9.58
CA LEU A 19 -12.19 2.33 -8.78
C LEU A 19 -11.94 1.06 -9.61
N LYS A 20 -12.39 1.01 -10.86
CA LYS A 20 -12.16 -0.16 -11.73
C LYS A 20 -10.77 -0.14 -12.35
N SER A 21 -10.20 1.04 -12.59
CA SER A 21 -8.89 1.19 -13.21
C SER A 21 -7.77 0.70 -12.30
N GLU A 22 -7.77 1.12 -11.03
CA GLU A 22 -6.71 0.77 -10.07
C GLU A 22 -6.68 -0.74 -9.77
N VAL A 23 -7.85 -1.37 -9.64
CA VAL A 23 -7.94 -2.83 -9.44
C VAL A 23 -7.39 -3.60 -10.65
N VAL A 24 -7.66 -3.12 -11.87
CA VAL A 24 -7.13 -3.71 -13.11
C VAL A 24 -5.61 -3.53 -13.17
N GLU A 25 -5.08 -2.37 -12.80
CA GLU A 25 -3.65 -2.07 -12.80
C GLU A 25 -2.87 -2.94 -11.79
N VAL A 26 -3.40 -3.11 -10.58
CA VAL A 26 -2.79 -4.00 -9.57
C VAL A 26 -2.87 -5.46 -10.01
N THR A 27 -3.96 -5.87 -10.65
CA THR A 27 -4.10 -7.23 -11.21
C THR A 27 -3.05 -7.47 -12.30
N ASN A 28 -2.83 -6.49 -13.18
CA ASN A 28 -1.81 -6.56 -14.22
C ASN A 28 -0.41 -6.67 -13.61
N TYR A 29 -0.09 -5.82 -12.63
CA TYR A 29 1.16 -5.87 -11.88
C TYR A 29 1.42 -7.26 -11.27
N ILE A 30 0.41 -7.88 -10.64
CA ILE A 30 0.53 -9.24 -10.10
C ILE A 30 0.77 -10.27 -11.22
N SER A 31 0.09 -10.12 -12.36
CA SER A 31 0.22 -11.04 -13.48
C SER A 31 1.61 -11.00 -14.15
N GLU A 32 2.25 -9.84 -14.13
CA GLU A 32 3.58 -9.60 -14.73
C GLU A 32 4.73 -10.08 -13.82
N ALA A 33 4.49 -10.24 -12.51
CA ALA A 33 5.49 -10.75 -11.58
C ALA A 33 5.93 -12.18 -11.93
N ALA A 34 7.10 -12.60 -11.43
CA ALA A 34 7.62 -13.95 -11.66
C ALA A 34 6.64 -15.00 -11.08
N PRO A 35 6.37 -16.13 -11.78
CA PRO A 35 5.37 -17.11 -11.35
C PRO A 35 5.54 -17.58 -9.90
N GLU A 36 6.79 -17.74 -9.44
CA GLU A 36 7.09 -18.17 -8.08
C GLU A 36 6.67 -17.19 -6.97
N VAL A 37 6.53 -15.88 -7.28
CA VAL A 37 6.20 -14.85 -6.27
C VAL A 37 4.78 -14.31 -6.39
N ARG A 38 4.03 -14.64 -7.46
CA ARG A 38 2.67 -14.11 -7.69
C ARG A 38 1.71 -14.41 -6.55
N GLY A 39 1.76 -15.63 -6.02
CA GLY A 39 0.90 -16.08 -4.92
C GLY A 39 1.15 -15.26 -3.65
N ASP A 40 2.42 -15.15 -3.26
CA ASP A 40 2.84 -14.38 -2.08
C ASP A 40 2.53 -12.88 -2.24
N LEU A 41 2.71 -12.34 -3.45
CA LEU A 41 2.42 -10.95 -3.76
C LEU A 41 0.93 -10.64 -3.59
N SER A 42 0.07 -11.47 -4.21
CA SER A 42 -1.38 -11.36 -4.08
C SER A 42 -1.83 -11.49 -2.63
N GLN A 43 -1.28 -12.46 -1.90
CA GLN A 43 -1.60 -12.68 -0.49
C GLN A 43 -1.22 -11.49 0.38
N LEU A 44 -0.05 -10.88 0.18
CA LEU A 44 0.38 -9.72 0.94
C LEU A 44 -0.48 -8.48 0.65
N ILE A 45 -0.81 -8.21 -0.62
CA ILE A 45 -1.71 -7.12 -1.03
C ILE A 45 -3.09 -7.30 -0.39
N ASN A 46 -3.66 -8.50 -0.49
CA ASN A 46 -4.96 -8.82 0.11
C ASN A 46 -4.92 -8.66 1.64
N LEU A 47 -3.84 -9.08 2.30
CA LEU A 47 -3.70 -8.93 3.75
C LEU A 47 -3.68 -7.45 4.17
N ILE A 48 -2.99 -6.59 3.43
CA ILE A 48 -2.99 -5.14 3.69
C ILE A 48 -4.41 -4.58 3.53
N GLN A 49 -5.13 -4.94 2.47
CA GLN A 49 -6.52 -4.49 2.26
C GLN A 49 -7.48 -4.94 3.37
N ILE A 50 -7.26 -6.11 3.96
CA ILE A 50 -8.05 -6.61 5.11
C ILE A 50 -7.73 -5.81 6.38
N ILE A 51 -6.45 -5.52 6.63
CA ILE A 51 -5.99 -4.84 7.86
C ILE A 51 -6.25 -3.32 7.82
N ALA A 52 -6.12 -2.73 6.63
CA ALA A 52 -6.26 -1.31 6.36
C ALA A 52 -7.29 -1.06 5.24
N PRO A 53 -8.57 -1.42 5.45
CA PRO A 53 -9.61 -1.24 4.43
C PRO A 53 -9.87 0.23 4.07
N GLU A 54 -9.46 1.17 4.92
CA GLU A 54 -9.52 2.61 4.66
C GLU A 54 -8.37 3.14 3.78
N ALA A 55 -7.37 2.31 3.48
CA ALA A 55 -6.25 2.72 2.65
C ALA A 55 -6.66 2.79 1.18
N THR A 56 -6.27 3.87 0.49
CA THR A 56 -6.38 3.95 -0.97
C THR A 56 -5.17 3.30 -1.62
N LEU A 57 -5.39 2.56 -2.70
CA LEU A 57 -4.33 1.83 -3.41
C LEU A 57 -4.11 2.47 -4.77
N HIS A 58 -2.91 2.97 -5.01
CA HIS A 58 -2.49 3.55 -6.28
C HIS A 58 -1.33 2.75 -6.87
N LEU A 59 -1.20 2.73 -8.20
CA LEU A 59 -0.01 2.23 -8.86
C LEU A 59 0.91 3.40 -9.17
N GLU A 60 2.01 3.54 -8.43
CA GLU A 60 2.98 4.62 -8.62
C GLU A 60 4.29 4.05 -9.15
N GLN A 61 4.79 4.59 -10.25
CA GLN A 61 6.02 4.10 -10.90
C GLN A 61 6.00 2.57 -11.16
N GLY A 62 4.80 2.03 -11.40
CA GLY A 62 4.60 0.60 -11.63
C GLY A 62 4.60 -0.27 -10.36
N VAL A 63 4.54 0.31 -9.15
CA VAL A 63 4.41 -0.44 -7.90
C VAL A 63 3.13 -0.08 -7.13
N PRO A 64 2.46 -1.05 -6.48
CA PRO A 64 1.33 -0.79 -5.62
C PRO A 64 1.75 -0.02 -4.37
N VAL A 65 1.15 1.14 -4.14
CA VAL A 65 1.36 2.01 -2.98
C VAL A 65 0.02 2.26 -2.29
N PHE A 66 -0.01 2.02 -0.99
CA PHE A 66 -1.15 2.22 -0.13
C PHE A 66 -1.00 3.51 0.66
N TYR A 67 -2.06 4.32 0.66
CA TYR A 67 -2.14 5.58 1.39
C TYR A 67 -3.20 5.52 2.47
N LEU A 68 -2.85 5.93 3.69
CA LEU A 68 -3.81 6.25 4.73
C LEU A 68 -4.11 7.74 4.69
N GLY A 69 -5.26 8.10 4.13
CA GLY A 69 -5.64 9.50 3.93
C GLY A 69 -4.84 10.17 2.83
N GLN A 70 -3.80 10.93 3.20
CA GLN A 70 -2.90 11.62 2.27
C GLN A 70 -1.44 11.19 2.46
N HIS A 71 -1.20 10.16 3.28
CA HIS A 71 0.14 9.74 3.65
C HIS A 71 0.39 8.32 3.13
N TRP A 72 1.45 8.16 2.32
CA TRP A 72 1.88 6.86 1.84
C TRP A 72 2.30 6.01 3.04
N THR A 73 1.90 4.75 3.10
CA THR A 73 2.09 3.91 4.30
C THR A 73 2.75 2.57 3.96
N PHE A 74 2.28 1.91 2.91
CA PHE A 74 2.79 0.62 2.48
C PHE A 74 3.08 0.65 0.99
N SER A 75 4.12 -0.06 0.56
CA SER A 75 4.31 -0.40 -0.85
C SER A 75 4.75 -1.85 -0.96
N VAL A 76 4.22 -2.57 -1.94
CA VAL A 76 4.49 -4.00 -2.11
C VAL A 76 5.23 -4.24 -3.41
N ILE A 77 6.50 -4.63 -3.30
CA ILE A 77 7.38 -4.79 -4.45
C ILE A 77 7.62 -6.27 -4.73
N ALA A 78 7.32 -6.70 -5.95
CA ALA A 78 7.70 -7.99 -6.47
C ALA A 78 9.16 -7.94 -6.94
N ARG A 79 9.98 -8.88 -6.46
CA ARG A 79 11.33 -9.13 -6.98
C ARG A 79 11.38 -10.53 -7.56
N GLN A 80 12.44 -10.87 -8.29
CA GLN A 80 12.53 -12.17 -8.98
C GLN A 80 12.27 -13.39 -8.09
N LYS A 81 12.64 -13.33 -6.79
CA LYS A 81 12.59 -14.50 -5.88
C LYS A 81 12.01 -14.19 -4.49
N HIS A 82 11.44 -13.01 -4.30
CA HIS A 82 10.84 -12.61 -3.02
C HIS A 82 9.87 -11.45 -3.24
N VAL A 83 9.02 -11.22 -2.25
CA VAL A 83 8.19 -10.02 -2.14
C VAL A 83 8.72 -9.15 -1.01
N SER A 84 8.69 -7.84 -1.20
CA SER A 84 9.12 -6.87 -0.20
C SER A 84 7.96 -5.96 0.18
N LEU A 85 7.73 -5.81 1.48
CA LEU A 85 6.93 -4.75 2.04
C LEU A 85 7.85 -3.58 2.37
N ILE A 86 7.61 -2.44 1.75
CA ILE A 86 8.22 -1.15 2.08
C ILE A 86 7.21 -0.35 2.89
N PHE A 87 7.66 0.38 3.89
CA PHE A 87 6.80 1.21 4.74
C PHE A 87 7.51 2.50 5.13
N ASP A 88 6.73 3.53 5.47
CA ASP A 88 7.30 4.78 5.97
C ASP A 88 7.96 4.57 7.34
N ASP A 89 8.82 5.51 7.70
CA ASP A 89 9.61 5.60 8.93
C ASP A 89 8.88 5.01 10.15
N PHE A 90 9.23 3.76 10.46
CA PHE A 90 8.69 2.98 11.55
C PHE A 90 9.84 2.37 12.30
N ASP A 91 9.88 2.60 13.61
CA ASP A 91 10.89 2.01 14.46
C ASP A 91 10.55 0.52 14.69
N ILE A 92 10.90 -0.32 13.71
CA ILE A 92 10.86 -1.79 13.84
C ILE A 92 11.74 -2.26 14.99
N GLN A 93 12.66 -1.41 15.46
CA GLN A 93 13.59 -1.71 16.54
C GLN A 93 13.02 -1.39 17.93
N ASP A 94 11.75 -0.96 18.05
CA ASP A 94 11.07 -0.90 19.35
C ASP A 94 11.15 -2.29 20.01
N GLU A 95 11.98 -2.37 21.06
CA GLU A 95 12.34 -3.61 21.75
C GLU A 95 11.11 -4.33 22.35
N SER A 96 9.97 -3.64 22.46
CA SER A 96 8.71 -4.24 22.91
C SER A 96 8.07 -5.17 21.87
N PHE A 97 8.39 -5.03 20.59
CA PHE A 97 7.85 -5.85 19.51
C PHE A 97 8.97 -6.58 18.75
N SER A 98 9.32 -7.78 19.21
CA SER A 98 10.35 -8.62 18.58
C SER A 98 9.87 -9.28 17.28
N PHE A 99 9.46 -8.50 16.28
CA PHE A 99 9.03 -9.00 14.97
C PHE A 99 10.17 -9.75 14.27
N LYS A 100 11.42 -9.31 14.43
CA LYS A 100 12.61 -10.00 13.90
C LYS A 100 12.72 -11.44 14.41
N GLU A 101 12.52 -11.68 15.71
CA GLU A 101 12.56 -13.05 16.26
C GLU A 101 11.33 -13.88 15.89
N ARG A 102 10.19 -13.25 15.66
CA ARG A 102 8.94 -13.95 15.32
C ARG A 102 8.81 -14.23 13.82
N LEU A 103 9.57 -13.50 12.99
CA LEU A 103 9.63 -13.62 11.53
C LEU A 103 11.05 -14.02 11.07
N LYS A 104 11.64 -15.07 11.68
CA LYS A 104 13.05 -15.48 11.44
C LYS A 104 13.42 -15.76 9.98
N LYS A 105 12.43 -16.06 9.13
CA LYS A 105 12.63 -16.32 7.69
C LYS A 105 12.52 -15.07 6.82
N ALA A 106 12.10 -13.95 7.39
CA ALA A 106 12.04 -12.66 6.70
C ALA A 106 13.38 -11.92 6.84
N SER A 107 13.74 -11.15 5.82
CA SER A 107 14.91 -10.27 5.84
C SER A 107 14.48 -8.85 6.14
N PHE A 108 15.10 -8.21 7.12
CA PHE A 108 14.77 -6.86 7.57
C PHE A 108 15.83 -5.86 7.09
N GLY A 109 15.38 -4.73 6.54
CA GLY A 109 16.17 -3.53 6.30
C GLY A 109 15.52 -2.32 6.97
N ASP A 110 16.11 -1.13 6.80
CA ASP A 110 15.74 0.07 7.56
C ASP A 110 14.26 0.46 7.42
N HIS A 111 13.68 0.26 6.23
CA HIS A 111 12.26 0.54 5.93
C HIS A 111 11.61 -0.55 5.08
N CYS A 112 12.11 -1.78 5.21
CA CYS A 112 11.74 -2.88 4.33
C CYS A 112 11.76 -4.22 5.06
N ILE A 113 10.80 -5.08 4.74
CA ILE A 113 10.83 -6.50 5.07
C ILE A 113 10.62 -7.30 3.81
N SER A 114 11.47 -8.30 3.59
CA SER A 114 11.42 -9.17 2.42
C SER A 114 11.16 -10.61 2.81
N PHE A 115 10.23 -11.25 2.08
CA PHE A 115 9.82 -12.63 2.25
C PHE A 115 10.19 -13.43 1.01
N LYS A 116 11.12 -14.39 1.14
CA LYS A 116 11.45 -15.34 0.06
C LYS A 116 10.25 -16.21 -0.29
N GLN A 117 9.55 -16.67 0.75
CA GLN A 117 8.26 -17.34 0.66
C GLN A 117 7.40 -16.81 1.81
N LEU A 118 6.26 -16.19 1.51
CA LEU A 118 5.41 -15.56 2.52
C LEU A 118 4.77 -16.62 3.43
N ASN A 119 4.32 -17.75 2.86
CA ASN A 119 3.75 -18.89 3.61
C ASN A 119 4.71 -19.55 4.60
N ASP A 120 6.01 -19.28 4.44
CA ASP A 120 7.06 -19.76 5.34
C ASP A 120 7.15 -18.92 6.62
N SER A 121 6.54 -17.73 6.61
CA SER A 121 6.43 -16.80 7.73
C SER A 121 5.10 -16.96 8.45
N ASN A 122 5.07 -16.59 9.74
CA ASN A 122 3.81 -16.60 10.49
C ASN A 122 2.95 -15.41 10.05
N LEU A 123 1.93 -15.66 9.22
CA LEU A 123 1.04 -14.62 8.69
C LEU A 123 0.31 -13.82 9.78
N ASN A 124 0.05 -14.41 10.94
CA ASN A 124 -0.55 -13.66 12.06
C ASN A 124 0.39 -12.58 12.58
N VAL A 125 1.70 -12.86 12.59
CA VAL A 125 2.73 -11.90 12.99
C VAL A 125 2.88 -10.81 11.92
N VAL A 126 2.80 -11.17 10.64
CA VAL A 126 2.77 -10.19 9.54
C VAL A 126 1.55 -9.27 9.66
N ALA A 127 0.37 -9.84 9.94
CA ALA A 127 -0.86 -9.07 10.15
C ALA A 127 -0.77 -8.13 11.37
N GLU A 128 -0.22 -8.61 12.49
CA GLU A 128 0.04 -7.79 13.68
C GLU A 128 0.97 -6.61 13.37
N MET A 129 2.05 -6.87 12.63
CA MET A 129 2.99 -5.84 12.20
C MET A 129 2.34 -4.81 11.28
N LEU A 130 1.56 -5.23 10.29
CA LEU A 130 0.78 -4.33 9.43
C LEU A 130 -0.21 -3.49 10.25
N GLY A 131 -0.85 -4.09 11.26
CA GLY A 131 -1.75 -3.39 12.16
C GLY A 131 -1.02 -2.33 13.00
N LYS A 132 0.16 -2.66 13.54
CA LYS A 132 1.00 -1.72 14.29
C LYS A 132 1.47 -0.56 13.40
N LEU A 133 1.98 -0.85 12.20
CA LEU A 133 2.35 0.15 11.19
C LEU A 133 1.19 1.11 10.89
N LYS A 134 0.02 0.56 10.55
CA LYS A 134 -1.20 1.35 10.34
C LYS A 134 -1.52 2.26 11.53
N VAL A 135 -1.53 1.71 12.74
CA VAL A 135 -1.89 2.48 13.95
C VAL A 135 -0.90 3.60 14.20
N ASP A 136 0.40 3.35 14.05
CA ASP A 136 1.42 4.37 14.28
C ASP A 136 1.36 5.48 13.22
N THR A 137 1.15 5.11 11.95
CA THR A 137 0.88 6.08 10.88
C THR A 137 -0.34 6.94 11.20
N LEU A 138 -1.46 6.35 11.63
CA LEU A 138 -2.67 7.10 11.97
C LEU A 138 -2.52 7.98 13.22
N ARG A 139 -1.65 7.61 14.15
CA ARG A 139 -1.30 8.47 15.30
C ARG A 139 -0.49 9.68 14.85
N LYS A 140 0.47 9.48 13.94
CA LYS A 140 1.35 10.54 13.41
C LYS A 140 0.60 11.45 12.42
N TYR A 141 -0.29 10.86 11.61
CA TYR A 141 -1.06 11.52 10.56
C TYR A 141 -2.55 11.10 10.64
N PRO A 142 -3.32 11.69 11.57
CA PRO A 142 -4.74 11.36 11.71
C PRO A 142 -5.53 11.65 10.43
N LEU A 143 -6.43 10.74 10.06
CA LEU A 143 -7.36 10.99 8.96
C LEU A 143 -8.18 12.23 9.28
N GLN A 144 -8.16 13.22 8.38
CA GLN A 144 -9.01 14.39 8.56
C GLN A 144 -10.47 13.96 8.54
N LYS A 145 -11.20 14.21 9.63
CA LYS A 145 -12.65 14.04 9.64
C LYS A 145 -13.22 15.05 8.64
N LYS A 146 -13.94 14.56 7.61
CA LYS A 146 -14.81 15.44 6.81
C LYS A 146 -15.75 16.15 7.79
N SER A 147 -15.60 17.47 7.93
CA SER A 147 -16.59 18.28 8.63
C SER A 147 -17.89 18.15 7.86
N ILE A 148 -18.87 17.51 8.48
CA ILE A 148 -20.24 17.51 7.97
C ILE A 148 -20.77 18.89 8.35
N HIS A 149 -20.80 19.80 7.38
CA HIS A 149 -21.52 21.07 7.47
C HIS A 149 -22.99 20.86 7.15
#